data_AF-A0A1X6NRS9-F1
#
_entry.id   AF-A0A1X6NRS9-F1
#
_cell.length_a   1.000
_cell.length_b   1.000
_cell.length_c   1.000
_cell.angle_alpha   90.00
_cell.angle_beta   90.00
_cell.angle_gamma   90.00
#
_symmetry.space_group_name_H-M   'P 1'
#
loop_
_entity.id
_entity.type
_entity.pdbx_description
1 polymer ?
#
loop_
_entity_poly.entity_id
_entity_poly.type
_entity_poly.pdbx_seq_one_letter_code
_entity_poly.pdbx_strand_id
1 'polypeptide(L)'
;MKACGIGADDDSSYVAGLQAPPPSTAVVRLAAAHTATAAAVGLCGIALIAVGTWAVVTQSGSQYNRLTFESSVTAASLYLSMSTICVGVLLVLLPPVGLVAARRGSCRAAMTAGYVVCLCLLTALLLFTAVVMLQVSGAGTGRPATRTFFLNAWRRSVAKSPLVVCGVETEHQCRGFDGGECTGCAEADSGPSAPCDRTRCADCGAGGQTGGSGCYTVLFDELVVKARPVGITAAATSVAVLADLVLFVLTRVAAG
;
A
#
# COMPACT_ATOMS: atom_id res chain seq x y z
N MET A 1 -4.05 -3.48 -38.26
CA MET A 1 -3.58 -3.02 -36.93
C MET A 1 -2.12 -2.58 -37.08
N LYS A 2 -1.84 -1.27 -37.09
CA LYS A 2 -0.46 -0.76 -37.18
C LYS A 2 0.16 -0.85 -35.77
N ALA A 3 1.22 -1.63 -35.62
CA ALA A 3 2.00 -1.67 -34.39
C ALA A 3 2.58 -0.27 -34.12
N CYS A 4 2.40 0.25 -32.88
CA CYS A 4 3.08 1.46 -32.42
C CYS A 4 4.58 1.15 -32.27
N GLY A 5 5.30 1.16 -33.39
CA GLY A 5 6.76 1.13 -33.40
C GLY A 5 7.29 2.50 -33.02
N ILE A 6 8.38 2.53 -32.24
CA ILE A 6 9.23 3.70 -32.04
C ILE A 6 9.94 3.96 -33.38
N GLY A 7 9.20 4.53 -34.33
CA GLY A 7 9.72 4.96 -35.62
C GLY A 7 10.27 6.37 -35.49
N ALA A 8 11.56 6.54 -35.75
CA ALA A 8 12.14 7.82 -36.05
C ALA A 8 11.50 8.34 -37.35
N ASP A 9 10.64 9.35 -37.25
CA ASP A 9 10.15 10.07 -38.41
C ASP A 9 11.21 11.12 -38.77
N ASP A 10 12.14 10.69 -39.63
CA ASP A 10 12.94 11.55 -40.49
C ASP A 10 12.13 11.72 -41.78
N ASP A 11 11.40 12.82 -41.91
CA ASP A 11 11.00 13.35 -43.22
C ASP A 11 10.57 14.82 -43.11
N SER A 12 11.54 15.67 -43.44
CA SER A 12 11.37 17.07 -43.75
C SER A 12 10.62 17.19 -45.09
N SER A 13 9.39 17.71 -45.08
CA SER A 13 8.80 18.34 -46.27
C SER A 13 7.76 19.40 -45.88
N TYR A 14 8.20 20.66 -45.93
CA TYR A 14 7.46 21.83 -46.40
C TYR A 14 5.93 21.88 -46.17
N VAL A 15 5.52 22.41 -45.01
CA VAL A 15 4.35 23.31 -44.92
C VAL A 15 4.79 24.56 -44.15
N ALA A 16 5.56 25.41 -44.83
CA ALA A 16 5.75 26.79 -44.40
C ALA A 16 4.45 27.56 -44.73
N GLY A 17 3.72 28.02 -43.70
CA GLY A 17 2.65 29.02 -43.92
C GLY A 17 1.40 28.93 -43.03
N LEU A 18 1.19 27.86 -42.26
CA LEU A 18 0.11 27.82 -41.26
C LEU A 18 0.74 27.74 -39.88
N GLN A 19 1.29 28.87 -39.45
CA GLN A 19 1.70 29.06 -38.06
C GLN A 19 0.42 28.97 -37.24
N ALA A 20 0.21 27.82 -36.60
CA ALA A 20 -0.93 27.62 -35.70
C ALA A 20 -0.98 28.81 -34.74
N PRO A 21 -2.16 29.40 -34.52
CA PRO A 21 -2.27 30.55 -33.62
C PRO A 21 -1.62 30.20 -32.29
N PRO A 22 -0.86 31.13 -31.67
CA PRO A 22 -0.22 30.87 -30.40
C PRO A 22 -1.29 30.39 -29.40
N PRO A 23 -0.99 29.36 -28.59
CA PRO A 23 -1.95 28.85 -27.62
C PRO A 23 -2.41 30.00 -26.72
N SER A 24 -3.70 30.02 -26.38
CA SER A 24 -4.22 31.03 -25.47
C SER A 24 -3.48 30.98 -24.14
N THR A 25 -3.37 32.13 -23.46
CA THR A 25 -2.73 32.22 -22.14
C THR A 25 -3.35 31.25 -21.12
N ALA A 26 -4.63 30.92 -21.29
CA ALA A 26 -5.33 29.91 -20.50
C ALA A 26 -4.78 28.49 -20.73
N VAL A 27 -4.54 28.08 -21.99
CA VAL A 27 -3.99 26.75 -22.32
C VAL A 27 -2.56 26.60 -21.78
N VAL A 28 -1.74 27.66 -21.87
CA VAL A 28 -0.38 27.65 -21.32
C VAL A 28 -0.39 27.50 -19.79
N ARG A 29 -1.28 28.23 -19.10
CA ARG A 29 -1.44 28.12 -17.64
C ARG A 29 -1.93 26.74 -17.21
N LEU A 30 -2.89 26.16 -17.92
CA LEU A 30 -3.39 24.82 -17.63
C LEU A 30 -2.30 23.75 -17.84
N ALA A 31 -1.52 23.87 -18.92
CA ALA A 31 -0.41 22.95 -19.19
C ALA A 31 0.66 23.04 -18.09
N ALA A 32 1.02 24.25 -17.68
CA ALA A 32 1.94 24.46 -16.56
C ALA A 32 1.39 23.87 -15.24
N ALA A 33 0.10 24.08 -14.96
CA ALA A 33 -0.55 23.50 -13.78
C ALA A 33 -0.51 21.96 -13.80
N HIS A 34 -0.84 21.33 -14.93
CA HIS A 34 -0.74 19.88 -15.08
C HIS A 34 0.70 19.37 -14.89
N THR A 35 1.71 20.06 -15.45
CA THR A 35 3.12 19.66 -15.23
C THR A 35 3.51 19.74 -13.76
N ALA A 36 3.03 20.76 -13.04
CA ALA A 36 3.29 20.93 -11.61
C ALA A 36 2.59 19.84 -10.78
N THR A 37 1.34 19.51 -11.09
CA THR A 37 0.62 18.42 -10.39
C THR A 37 1.19 17.05 -10.71
N ALA A 38 1.60 16.80 -11.96
CA ALA A 38 2.27 15.55 -12.33
C ALA A 38 3.60 15.38 -11.57
N ALA A 39 4.37 16.46 -11.39
CA ALA A 39 5.57 16.43 -10.54
C ALA A 39 5.21 16.16 -9.07
N ALA A 40 4.15 16.79 -8.55
CA ALA A 40 3.66 16.54 -7.19
C ALA A 40 3.20 15.08 -6.99
N VAL A 41 2.54 14.49 -7.98
CA VAL A 41 2.16 13.06 -7.97
C VAL A 41 3.41 12.17 -7.91
N GLY A 42 4.45 12.49 -8.68
CA GLY A 42 5.74 11.78 -8.61
C GLY A 42 6.37 11.88 -7.22
N LEU A 43 6.38 13.06 -6.60
CA LEU A 43 6.86 13.25 -5.22
C LEU A 43 6.02 12.47 -4.20
N CYS A 44 4.70 12.42 -4.37
CA CYS A 44 3.82 11.58 -3.54
C CYS A 44 4.14 10.09 -3.71
N GLY A 45 4.46 9.65 -4.93
CA GLY A 45 4.94 8.30 -5.21
C GLY A 45 6.23 7.97 -4.44
N ILE A 46 7.20 8.88 -4.43
CA ILE A 46 8.43 8.75 -3.63
C ILE A 46 8.11 8.67 -2.13
N ALA A 47 7.20 9.52 -1.64
CA ALA A 47 6.78 9.50 -0.24
C ALA A 47 6.12 8.15 0.14
N LEU A 48 5.28 7.58 -0.73
CA LEU A 48 4.68 6.26 -0.53
C LEU A 48 5.72 5.14 -0.53
N ILE A 49 6.73 5.21 -1.41
CA ILE A 49 7.86 4.27 -1.38
C ILE A 49 8.59 4.39 -0.04
N ALA A 50 8.91 5.60 0.41
CA ALA A 50 9.62 5.83 1.68
C ALA A 50 8.82 5.33 2.90
N VAL A 51 7.51 5.58 2.94
CA VAL A 51 6.64 5.09 4.03
C VAL A 51 6.49 3.58 3.98
N GLY A 52 6.33 3.01 2.78
CA GLY A 52 6.24 1.57 2.58
C GLY A 52 7.53 0.85 2.96
N THR A 53 8.69 1.37 2.55
CA THR A 53 10.00 0.80 2.94
C THR A 53 10.25 0.97 4.42
N TRP A 54 9.91 2.11 5.03
CA TRP A 54 9.96 2.28 6.49
C TRP A 54 9.09 1.25 7.20
N ALA A 55 7.85 1.03 6.73
CA ALA A 55 6.94 0.04 7.30
C ALA A 55 7.48 -1.39 7.15
N VAL A 56 8.11 -1.71 6.01
CA VAL A 56 8.79 -3.00 5.80
C VAL A 56 10.01 -3.14 6.69
N VAL A 57 10.86 -2.11 6.81
CA VAL A 57 12.13 -2.18 7.56
C VAL A 57 11.86 -2.31 9.06
N THR A 58 10.98 -1.45 9.60
CA THR A 58 10.54 -1.52 11.00
C THR A 58 9.83 -2.83 11.31
N GLN A 59 9.19 -3.44 10.31
CA GLN A 59 8.72 -4.80 10.43
C GLN A 59 9.90 -5.77 10.37
N SER A 60 10.80 -5.77 9.40
CA SER A 60 11.84 -6.81 9.20
C SER A 60 12.92 -6.96 10.30
N GLY A 61 13.05 -6.01 11.24
CA GLY A 61 14.01 -6.07 12.37
C GLY A 61 13.74 -7.17 13.42
N SER A 62 12.76 -8.03 13.18
CA SER A 62 11.99 -8.81 14.14
C SER A 62 11.87 -10.31 13.80
N GLN A 63 12.89 -10.97 13.24
CA GLN A 63 12.72 -12.37 12.77
C GLN A 63 11.60 -12.60 11.71
N TYR A 64 10.84 -11.59 11.25
CA TYR A 64 9.72 -11.74 10.30
C TYR A 64 10.14 -12.33 8.95
N ASN A 65 11.42 -12.28 8.60
CA ASN A 65 11.98 -12.86 7.37
C ASN A 65 11.95 -14.41 7.37
N ARG A 66 11.56 -15.06 8.48
CA ARG A 66 11.35 -16.51 8.58
C ARG A 66 9.87 -16.93 8.54
N LEU A 67 8.95 -15.97 8.40
CA LEU A 67 7.53 -16.27 8.34
C LEU A 67 7.19 -16.82 6.95
N THR A 68 6.71 -18.06 6.89
CA THR A 68 6.08 -18.59 5.68
C THR A 68 4.82 -17.76 5.40
N PHE A 69 4.82 -17.15 4.22
CA PHE A 69 3.91 -16.11 3.71
C PHE A 69 2.39 -16.40 3.78
N GLU A 70 1.96 -17.58 4.24
CA GLU A 70 0.63 -18.10 3.91
C GLU A 70 -0.46 -17.95 4.98
N SER A 71 -0.22 -17.40 6.18
CA SER A 71 -1.34 -17.34 7.16
C SER A 71 -1.26 -16.41 8.38
N SER A 72 -0.28 -15.51 8.51
CA SER A 72 -0.19 -14.64 9.70
C SER A 72 -0.76 -13.23 9.48
N VAL A 73 -1.28 -12.64 10.56
CA VAL A 73 -1.68 -11.21 10.62
C VAL A 73 -0.49 -10.30 10.25
N THR A 74 0.72 -10.70 10.60
CA THR A 74 1.98 -10.05 10.24
C THR A 74 2.32 -10.20 8.75
N ALA A 75 1.92 -11.29 8.09
CA ALA A 75 2.02 -11.39 6.63
C ALA A 75 1.09 -10.37 5.96
N ALA A 76 -0.12 -10.17 6.49
CA ALA A 76 -1.05 -9.16 5.95
C ALA A 76 -0.48 -7.73 6.05
N SER A 77 0.20 -7.36 7.15
CA SER A 77 0.85 -6.05 7.26
C SER A 77 2.04 -5.89 6.30
N LEU A 78 2.81 -6.96 6.06
CA LEU A 78 3.88 -6.98 5.07
C LEU A 78 3.34 -6.85 3.64
N TYR A 79 2.25 -7.54 3.29
CA TYR A 79 1.59 -7.40 1.99
C TYR A 79 1.05 -5.99 1.77
N LEU A 80 0.45 -5.39 2.80
CA LEU A 80 0.01 -3.99 2.74
C LEU A 80 1.19 -3.06 2.51
N SER A 81 2.31 -3.27 3.21
CA SER A 81 3.52 -2.46 3.05
C SER A 81 4.14 -2.62 1.66
N MET A 82 4.29 -3.84 1.14
CA MET A 82 4.79 -4.10 -0.21
C MET A 82 3.87 -3.51 -1.28
N SER A 83 2.55 -3.60 -1.10
CA SER A 83 1.59 -3.00 -2.03
C SER A 83 1.74 -1.47 -2.11
N THR A 84 2.01 -0.79 -0.99
CA THR A 84 2.26 0.66 -1.00
C THR A 84 3.53 1.03 -1.76
N ILE A 85 4.58 0.20 -1.70
CA ILE A 85 5.80 0.40 -2.50
C ILE A 85 5.49 0.24 -3.98
N CYS A 86 4.78 -0.82 -4.38
CA CYS A 86 4.40 -1.05 -5.78
C CYS A 86 3.57 0.12 -6.33
N VAL A 87 2.58 0.59 -5.58
CA VAL A 87 1.75 1.76 -5.94
C VAL A 87 2.61 3.02 -6.06
N GLY A 88 3.54 3.24 -5.13
CA GLY A 88 4.47 4.36 -5.18
C GLY A 88 5.35 4.35 -6.43
N VAL A 89 5.87 3.19 -6.84
CA VAL A 89 6.64 3.04 -8.08
C VAL A 89 5.80 3.37 -9.32
N LEU A 90 4.55 2.86 -9.38
CA LEU A 90 3.61 3.20 -10.45
C LEU A 90 3.38 4.72 -10.54
N LEU A 91 3.22 5.41 -9.41
CA LEU A 91 3.02 6.86 -9.36
C LEU A 91 4.26 7.65 -9.79
N VAL A 92 5.47 7.14 -9.59
CA VAL A 92 6.71 7.76 -10.11
C VAL A 92 6.82 7.61 -11.63
N LEU A 93 6.34 6.49 -12.18
CA LEU A 93 6.43 6.18 -13.62
C LEU A 93 5.32 6.84 -14.46
N LEU A 94 4.20 7.25 -13.85
CA LEU A 94 3.08 7.84 -14.57
C LEU A 94 3.30 9.26 -15.13
N PRO A 95 3.93 10.20 -14.41
CA PRO A 95 4.19 11.55 -14.90
C PRO A 95 4.88 11.61 -16.28
N PRO A 96 5.96 10.86 -16.58
CA PRO A 96 6.55 10.88 -17.92
C PRO A 96 5.60 10.33 -18.99
N VAL A 97 4.75 9.34 -18.66
CA VAL A 97 3.73 8.82 -19.58
C VAL A 97 2.67 9.88 -19.88
N GLY A 98 2.22 10.63 -18.86
CA GLY A 98 1.29 11.75 -19.04
C GLY A 98 1.85 12.85 -19.94
N LEU A 99 3.13 13.21 -19.75
CA LEU A 99 3.83 14.20 -20.59
C LEU A 99 3.99 13.72 -22.04
N VAL A 100 4.25 12.44 -22.26
CA VAL A 100 4.33 11.86 -23.62
C VAL A 100 2.95 11.78 -24.25
N ALA A 101 1.92 11.37 -23.50
CA ALA A 101 0.53 11.34 -23.97
C ALA A 101 0.02 12.74 -24.34
N ALA A 102 0.55 13.80 -23.73
CA ALA A 102 0.24 15.18 -24.09
C ALA A 102 0.75 15.58 -25.49
N ARG A 103 1.79 14.93 -26.03
CA ARG A 103 2.37 15.23 -27.35
C ARG A 103 1.45 14.80 -28.51
N ARG A 104 1.67 15.38 -29.70
CA ARG A 104 0.93 15.04 -30.94
C ARG A 104 1.48 13.73 -31.54
N GLY A 105 0.61 12.84 -32.02
CA GLY A 105 0.98 11.58 -32.68
C GLY A 105 -0.17 10.59 -32.85
N SER A 106 0.05 9.54 -33.65
CA SER A 106 -0.97 8.55 -34.07
C SER A 106 -1.52 7.69 -32.93
N CYS A 107 -0.73 7.43 -31.88
CA CYS A 107 -1.15 6.63 -30.70
C CYS A 107 -1.69 7.50 -29.54
N ARG A 108 -1.96 8.80 -29.77
CA ARG A 108 -2.39 9.78 -28.75
C ARG A 108 -3.66 9.36 -28.01
N ALA A 109 -4.70 8.93 -28.71
CA ALA A 109 -5.98 8.58 -28.10
C ALA A 109 -5.84 7.37 -27.16
N ALA A 110 -5.12 6.32 -27.58
CA ALA A 110 -4.89 5.13 -26.78
C ALA A 110 -4.05 5.43 -25.52
N MET A 111 -2.98 6.21 -25.64
CA MET A 111 -2.17 6.60 -24.47
C MET A 111 -2.94 7.52 -23.51
N THR A 112 -3.78 8.42 -24.03
CA THR A 112 -4.65 9.28 -23.20
C THR A 112 -5.66 8.44 -22.42
N ALA A 113 -6.33 7.51 -23.10
CA ALA A 113 -7.29 6.61 -22.45
C ALA A 113 -6.61 5.74 -21.39
N GLY A 114 -5.44 5.16 -21.72
CA GLY A 114 -4.65 4.37 -20.78
C GLY A 114 -4.22 5.15 -19.54
N TYR A 115 -3.74 6.39 -19.73
CA TYR A 115 -3.36 7.29 -18.64
C TYR A 115 -4.54 7.60 -17.71
N VAL A 116 -5.68 8.01 -18.29
CA VAL A 116 -6.90 8.33 -17.52
C VAL A 116 -7.41 7.11 -16.75
N VAL A 117 -7.50 5.95 -17.40
CA VAL A 117 -7.93 4.70 -16.74
C VAL A 117 -6.99 4.35 -15.59
N CYS A 118 -5.67 4.47 -15.79
CA CYS A 118 -4.69 4.19 -14.74
C CYS A 118 -4.84 5.16 -13.54
N LEU A 119 -4.99 6.46 -13.78
CA LEU A 119 -5.24 7.44 -12.71
C LEU A 119 -6.54 7.17 -11.96
N CYS A 120 -7.62 6.79 -12.65
CA CYS A 120 -8.89 6.42 -12.01
C CYS A 120 -8.73 5.19 -11.10
N LEU A 121 -8.08 4.14 -11.58
CA LEU A 121 -7.83 2.93 -10.79
C LEU A 121 -6.95 3.22 -9.57
N LEU A 122 -5.89 4.01 -9.74
CA LEU A 122 -5.02 4.41 -8.64
C LEU A 122 -5.74 5.29 -7.63
N THR A 123 -6.57 6.21 -8.08
CA THR A 123 -7.40 7.03 -7.19
C THR A 123 -8.32 6.16 -6.35
N ALA A 124 -9.03 5.22 -6.96
CA ALA A 124 -9.93 4.30 -6.26
C ALA A 124 -9.17 3.46 -5.23
N LEU A 125 -8.00 2.93 -5.61
CA LEU A 125 -7.14 2.13 -4.73
C LEU A 125 -6.61 2.96 -3.54
N LEU A 126 -6.14 4.18 -3.79
CA LEU A 126 -5.62 5.09 -2.76
C LEU A 126 -6.73 5.54 -1.80
N LEU A 127 -7.91 5.87 -2.29
CA LEU A 127 -9.07 6.22 -1.47
C LEU A 127 -9.51 5.03 -0.61
N PHE A 128 -9.61 3.84 -1.19
CA PHE A 128 -9.93 2.63 -0.44
C PHE A 128 -8.89 2.38 0.66
N THR A 129 -7.60 2.47 0.32
CA THR A 129 -6.49 2.30 1.28
C THR A 129 -6.57 3.35 2.40
N ALA A 130 -6.79 4.62 2.05
CA ALA A 130 -6.92 5.72 3.01
C ALA A 130 -8.09 5.47 3.96
N VAL A 131 -9.27 5.12 3.44
CA VAL A 131 -10.46 4.85 4.25
C VAL A 131 -10.22 3.66 5.18
N VAL A 132 -9.70 2.54 4.67
CA VAL A 132 -9.45 1.34 5.48
C VAL A 132 -8.41 1.63 6.57
N MET A 133 -7.28 2.24 6.22
CA MET A 133 -6.21 2.51 7.18
C MET A 133 -6.61 3.55 8.24
N LEU A 134 -7.35 4.58 7.85
CA LEU A 134 -7.87 5.57 8.80
C LEU A 134 -8.93 4.95 9.71
N GLN A 135 -9.81 4.10 9.18
CA GLN A 135 -10.78 3.34 9.99
C GLN A 135 -10.10 2.38 10.96
N VAL A 136 -9.02 1.71 10.56
CA VAL A 136 -8.21 0.88 11.45
C VAL A 136 -7.54 1.75 12.52
N SER A 137 -6.96 2.89 12.14
CA SER A 137 -6.29 3.79 13.08
C SER A 137 -7.23 4.44 14.11
N GLY A 138 -8.50 4.63 13.74
CA GLY A 138 -9.54 5.15 14.63
C GLY A 138 -10.37 4.08 15.32
N ALA A 139 -10.20 2.80 14.93
CA ALA A 139 -10.84 1.69 15.60
C ALA A 139 -10.07 1.42 16.90
N GLY A 140 -10.77 1.45 18.04
CA GLY A 140 -10.24 0.87 19.27
C GLY A 140 -10.31 -0.66 19.24
N THR A 141 -9.59 -1.29 20.16
CA THR A 141 -9.59 -2.76 20.39
C THR A 141 -10.98 -3.33 20.72
N GLY A 142 -11.94 -2.49 21.10
CA GLY A 142 -13.31 -2.88 21.43
C GLY A 142 -14.25 -3.16 20.25
N ARG A 143 -13.84 -2.95 18.98
CA ARG A 143 -14.73 -3.21 17.83
C ARG A 143 -14.88 -4.72 17.58
N PRO A 144 -16.09 -5.30 17.74
CA PRO A 144 -16.26 -6.76 17.71
C PRO A 144 -15.93 -7.37 16.35
N ALA A 145 -16.31 -6.73 15.24
CA ALA A 145 -16.03 -7.25 13.90
C ALA A 145 -14.52 -7.33 13.60
N THR A 146 -13.77 -6.28 13.94
CA THR A 146 -12.31 -6.26 13.80
C THR A 146 -11.70 -7.34 14.68
N ARG A 147 -12.06 -7.37 15.97
CA ARG A 147 -11.55 -8.38 16.91
C ARG A 147 -11.83 -9.81 16.44
N THR A 148 -13.03 -10.12 15.96
CA THR A 148 -13.38 -11.44 15.41
C THR A 148 -12.55 -11.80 14.18
N PHE A 149 -12.29 -10.85 13.29
CA PHE A 149 -11.39 -11.08 12.15
C PHE A 149 -9.98 -11.45 12.60
N PHE A 150 -9.40 -10.68 13.54
CA PHE A 150 -8.07 -10.97 14.08
C PHE A 150 -8.03 -12.28 14.86
N LEU A 151 -9.07 -12.61 15.63
CA LEU A 151 -9.18 -13.90 16.35
C LEU A 151 -9.21 -15.08 15.38
N ASN A 152 -9.98 -14.99 14.29
CA ASN A 152 -10.05 -16.03 13.28
C ASN A 152 -8.72 -16.20 12.54
N ALA A 153 -8.05 -15.09 12.23
CA ALA A 153 -6.71 -15.12 11.64
C ALA A 153 -5.71 -15.76 12.60
N TRP A 154 -5.71 -15.35 13.86
CA TRP A 154 -4.86 -15.90 14.93
C TRP A 154 -5.02 -17.41 15.08
N ARG A 155 -6.26 -17.89 15.20
CA ARG A 155 -6.56 -19.34 15.30
C ARG A 155 -6.05 -20.12 14.08
N ARG A 156 -6.17 -19.56 12.87
CA ARG A 156 -5.62 -20.17 11.66
C ARG A 156 -4.08 -20.19 11.68
N SER A 157 -3.43 -19.12 12.15
CA SER A 157 -1.98 -19.06 12.28
C SER A 157 -1.46 -20.07 13.29
N VAL A 158 -2.12 -20.21 14.46
CA VAL A 158 -1.79 -21.21 15.48
C VAL A 158 -1.87 -22.62 14.90
N ALA A 159 -2.96 -22.93 14.19
CA ALA A 159 -3.17 -24.25 13.61
C ALA A 159 -2.17 -24.58 12.48
N LYS A 160 -1.82 -23.60 11.63
CA LYS A 160 -0.98 -23.82 10.45
C LYS A 160 0.52 -23.66 10.73
N SER A 161 0.91 -22.82 11.68
CA SER A 161 2.30 -22.44 11.93
C SER A 161 2.52 -22.07 13.40
N PRO A 162 2.49 -23.04 14.33
CA PRO A 162 2.58 -22.76 15.77
C PRO A 162 3.93 -22.15 16.19
N LEU A 163 5.04 -22.56 15.56
CA LEU A 163 6.37 -21.99 15.83
C LEU A 163 6.48 -20.50 15.48
N VAL A 164 5.72 -20.05 14.46
CA VAL A 164 5.63 -18.65 14.06
C VAL A 164 4.92 -17.85 15.15
N VAL A 165 3.81 -18.38 15.67
CA VAL A 165 3.05 -17.72 16.73
C VAL A 165 3.90 -17.57 17.98
N CYS A 166 4.67 -18.60 18.36
CA CYS A 166 5.61 -18.50 19.48
C CYS A 166 6.70 -17.44 19.27
N GLY A 167 7.19 -17.25 18.04
CA GLY A 167 8.10 -16.15 17.72
C GLY A 167 7.47 -14.78 17.96
N VAL A 168 6.22 -14.60 17.52
CA VAL A 168 5.44 -13.37 17.73
C VAL A 168 5.19 -13.12 19.22
N GLU A 169 4.79 -14.14 19.97
CA GLU A 169 4.58 -14.05 21.43
C GLU A 169 5.86 -13.62 22.17
N THR A 170 6.99 -14.26 21.86
CA THR A 170 8.29 -13.94 22.47
C THR A 170 8.78 -12.54 22.13
N GLU A 171 8.60 -12.11 20.89
CA GLU A 171 9.02 -10.78 20.45
C GLU A 171 8.20 -9.67 21.08
N HIS A 172 6.87 -9.82 21.08
CA HIS A 172 5.93 -8.82 21.57
C HIS A 172 5.67 -8.95 23.08
N GLN A 173 6.35 -9.88 23.76
CA GLN A 173 6.19 -10.19 25.18
C GLN A 173 4.71 -10.36 25.56
N CYS A 174 3.96 -11.02 24.67
CA CYS A 174 2.53 -11.24 24.78
C CYS A 174 2.23 -12.74 24.75
N ARG A 175 1.04 -13.15 25.19
CA ARG A 175 0.66 -14.57 25.16
C ARG A 175 -0.82 -14.75 24.85
N GLY A 176 -1.11 -15.68 23.94
CA GLY A 176 -2.47 -15.97 23.48
C GLY A 176 -3.10 -14.78 22.75
N PHE A 177 -4.37 -14.93 22.37
CA PHE A 177 -5.09 -13.84 21.73
C PHE A 177 -5.50 -12.80 22.77
N ASP A 178 -6.09 -13.27 23.88
CA ASP A 178 -6.53 -12.47 25.02
C ASP A 178 -5.59 -12.60 26.22
N GLY A 179 -5.59 -11.58 27.10
CA GLY A 179 -4.80 -11.61 28.32
C GLY A 179 -5.26 -12.76 29.23
N GLY A 180 -4.32 -13.59 29.66
CA GLY A 180 -4.59 -14.76 30.52
C GLY A 180 -4.74 -16.09 29.78
N GLU A 181 -4.65 -16.11 28.44
CA GLU A 181 -4.64 -17.34 27.65
C GLU A 181 -3.25 -18.01 27.66
N CYS A 182 -2.88 -18.62 28.79
CA CYS A 182 -1.69 -19.48 28.88
C CYS A 182 -1.85 -20.82 28.12
N THR A 183 -3.05 -21.11 27.63
CA THR A 183 -3.45 -22.34 26.95
C THR A 183 -3.28 -22.21 25.44
N GLY A 184 -2.10 -22.58 24.93
CA GLY A 184 -1.81 -22.44 23.49
C GLY A 184 -0.56 -23.15 22.97
N CYS A 185 0.02 -24.07 23.75
CA CYS A 185 1.03 -25.03 23.27
C CYS A 185 0.77 -26.47 23.75
N ALA A 186 -0.38 -26.70 24.42
CA ALA A 186 -0.77 -27.99 24.97
C ALA A 186 -1.78 -28.74 24.06
N GLU A 187 -2.43 -28.07 23.11
CA GLU A 187 -3.39 -28.71 22.20
C GLU A 187 -2.74 -29.26 20.91
N ALA A 188 -1.41 -29.39 20.88
CA ALA A 188 -0.70 -30.26 19.93
C ALA A 188 -0.54 -31.70 20.46
N ASP A 189 -1.27 -32.06 21.52
CA ASP A 189 -1.37 -33.45 22.00
C ASP A 189 -2.32 -34.25 21.11
N SER A 190 -1.80 -34.71 19.96
CA SER A 190 -2.15 -36.01 19.34
C SER A 190 -1.35 -36.31 18.05
N GLY A 191 -0.03 -36.11 18.06
CA GLY A 191 0.82 -36.62 16.98
C GLY A 191 2.33 -36.52 17.27
N PRO A 192 3.14 -37.54 16.94
CA PRO A 192 4.55 -37.62 17.33
C PRO A 192 5.49 -36.79 16.43
N SER A 193 5.13 -35.54 16.11
CA SER A 193 5.99 -34.69 15.27
C SER A 193 5.62 -33.20 15.33
N ALA A 194 5.82 -32.58 16.49
CA ALA A 194 6.57 -31.33 16.66
C ALA A 194 6.26 -30.76 18.07
N PRO A 195 7.19 -30.82 19.04
CA PRO A 195 6.97 -30.13 20.30
C PRO A 195 6.98 -28.63 20.02
N CYS A 196 5.91 -27.93 20.39
CA CYS A 196 6.06 -26.55 20.81
C CYS A 196 7.00 -26.58 22.01
N ASP A 197 8.28 -26.39 21.74
CA ASP A 197 9.32 -26.30 22.73
C ASP A 197 8.94 -25.11 23.64
N ARG A 198 8.42 -25.40 24.83
CA ARG A 198 7.97 -24.40 25.81
C ARG A 198 9.07 -23.40 26.16
N THR A 199 10.32 -23.72 25.82
CA THR A 199 11.47 -22.82 25.96
C THR A 199 11.54 -21.70 24.90
N ARG A 200 10.73 -21.75 23.83
CA ARG A 200 10.76 -20.79 22.70
C ARG A 200 9.58 -19.84 22.60
N CYS A 201 8.47 -20.15 23.26
CA CYS A 201 7.30 -19.26 23.35
C CYS A 201 7.42 -18.42 24.63
N ALA A 202 6.86 -17.20 24.66
CA ALA A 202 6.95 -16.32 25.82
C ALA A 202 6.50 -17.03 27.10
N ASP A 203 7.30 -16.93 28.18
CA ASP A 203 7.04 -17.67 29.41
C ASP A 203 5.75 -17.19 30.08
N CYS A 204 4.96 -18.09 30.67
CA CYS A 204 3.69 -17.74 31.33
C CYS A 204 3.88 -17.14 32.74
N GLY A 205 5.12 -16.78 33.08
CA GLY A 205 5.54 -16.51 34.43
C GLY A 205 5.53 -17.77 35.30
N ALA A 206 6.48 -17.86 36.23
CA ALA A 206 6.47 -18.90 37.26
C ALA A 206 5.22 -18.74 38.14
N GLY A 207 4.22 -19.61 37.94
CA GLY A 207 2.99 -19.63 38.74
C GLY A 207 1.69 -19.33 37.98
N GLY A 208 1.69 -19.25 36.65
CA GLY A 208 0.46 -19.03 35.88
C GLY A 208 -0.19 -17.68 36.17
N GLN A 209 0.63 -16.66 36.47
CA GLN A 209 0.13 -15.31 36.67
C GLN A 209 -0.41 -14.77 35.34
N THR A 210 -1.72 -14.62 35.30
CA THR A 210 -2.60 -14.08 34.26
C THR A 210 -2.37 -12.60 33.94
N GLY A 211 -1.18 -12.06 34.21
CA GLY A 211 -0.85 -10.62 34.12
C GLY A 211 -0.30 -10.15 32.78
N GLY A 212 -0.08 -11.03 31.80
CA GLY A 212 0.42 -10.65 30.47
C GLY A 212 -0.67 -10.06 29.58
N SER A 213 -0.36 -8.99 28.84
CA SER A 213 -1.24 -8.48 27.79
C SER A 213 -1.42 -9.51 26.67
N GLY A 214 -2.67 -9.75 26.25
CA GLY A 214 -2.96 -10.61 25.09
C GLY A 214 -2.38 -10.02 23.80
N CYS A 215 -1.93 -10.88 22.90
CA CYS A 215 -1.25 -10.44 21.67
C CYS A 215 -2.14 -9.59 20.76
N TYR A 216 -3.47 -9.71 20.86
CA TYR A 216 -4.37 -8.84 20.10
C TYR A 216 -4.15 -7.36 20.42
N THR A 217 -4.04 -7.01 21.71
CA THR A 217 -3.94 -5.60 22.12
C THR A 217 -2.61 -5.01 21.65
N VAL A 218 -1.50 -5.71 21.89
CA VAL A 218 -0.15 -5.25 21.53
C VAL A 218 0.00 -5.11 20.01
N LEU A 219 -0.38 -6.15 19.26
CA LEU A 219 -0.26 -6.15 17.79
C LEU A 219 -1.21 -5.14 17.14
N PHE A 220 -2.40 -4.95 17.72
CA PHE A 220 -3.36 -3.98 17.20
C PHE A 220 -2.90 -2.54 17.46
N ASP A 221 -2.34 -2.24 18.62
CA ASP A 221 -1.79 -0.92 18.92
C ASP A 221 -0.60 -0.60 18.00
N GLU A 222 0.28 -1.57 17.73
CA GLU A 222 1.34 -1.40 16.72
C GLU A 222 0.78 -1.13 15.33
N LEU A 223 -0.26 -1.88 14.93
CA LEU A 223 -0.90 -1.70 13.65
C LEU A 223 -1.53 -0.30 13.53
N VAL A 224 -2.16 0.22 14.59
CA VAL A 224 -2.76 1.55 14.62
C VAL A 224 -1.69 2.64 14.41
N VAL A 225 -0.55 2.53 15.08
CA VAL A 225 0.58 3.46 14.94
C VAL A 225 1.11 3.50 13.50
N LYS A 226 1.14 2.35 12.82
CA LYS A 226 1.63 2.22 11.44
C LYS A 226 0.54 2.58 10.41
N ALA A 227 -0.73 2.26 10.67
CA ALA A 227 -1.85 2.49 9.75
C ALA A 227 -2.14 3.99 9.57
N ARG A 228 -2.02 4.79 10.63
CA ARG A 228 -2.30 6.24 10.56
C ARG A 228 -1.45 7.00 9.53
N PRO A 229 -0.10 6.93 9.55
CA PRO A 229 0.72 7.63 8.56
C PRO A 229 0.46 7.11 7.14
N VAL A 230 0.25 5.80 6.96
CA VAL A 230 -0.10 5.22 5.65
C VAL A 230 -1.45 5.75 5.14
N GLY A 231 -2.45 5.84 6.00
CA GLY A 231 -3.76 6.38 5.64
C GLY A 231 -3.71 7.85 5.26
N ILE A 232 -2.94 8.67 5.99
CA ILE A 232 -2.76 10.09 5.70
C ILE A 232 -2.02 10.30 4.37
N THR A 233 -0.93 9.57 4.13
CA THR A 233 -0.17 9.71 2.86
C THR A 233 -0.99 9.21 1.67
N ALA A 234 -1.74 8.11 1.82
CA ALA A 234 -2.66 7.66 0.78
C ALA A 234 -3.76 8.68 0.48
N ALA A 235 -4.35 9.31 1.51
CA ALA A 235 -5.35 10.36 1.35
C ALA A 235 -4.78 11.58 0.61
N ALA A 236 -3.63 12.11 1.06
CA ALA A 236 -2.97 13.24 0.41
C ALA A 236 -2.60 12.93 -1.05
N THR A 237 -2.09 11.73 -1.31
CA THR A 237 -1.74 11.28 -2.66
C THR A 237 -2.99 11.17 -3.54
N SER A 238 -4.12 10.68 -3.02
CA SER A 238 -5.36 10.58 -3.78
C SER A 238 -5.86 11.95 -4.26
N VAL A 239 -5.72 12.99 -3.44
CA VAL A 239 -6.08 14.37 -3.81
C VAL A 239 -5.15 14.88 -4.91
N ALA A 240 -3.85 14.63 -4.82
CA ALA A 240 -2.89 15.03 -5.85
C ALA A 240 -3.17 14.33 -7.19
N VAL A 241 -3.46 13.02 -7.18
CA VAL A 241 -3.81 12.23 -8.37
C VAL A 241 -5.13 12.72 -9.00
N LEU A 242 -6.14 13.02 -8.18
CA LEU A 242 -7.40 13.62 -8.65
C LEU A 242 -7.19 14.99 -9.28
N ALA A 243 -6.41 15.86 -8.64
CA ALA A 243 -6.08 17.16 -9.19
C ALA A 243 -5.36 17.05 -10.54
N ASP A 244 -4.40 16.13 -10.66
CA ASP A 244 -3.72 15.87 -11.92
C ASP A 244 -4.67 15.35 -13.00
N LEU A 245 -5.55 14.41 -12.66
CA LEU A 245 -6.57 13.89 -13.57
C LEU A 245 -7.46 15.00 -14.12
N VAL A 246 -7.98 15.87 -13.24
CA VAL A 246 -8.85 16.99 -13.63
C VAL A 246 -8.09 17.96 -14.53
N LEU A 247 -6.88 18.37 -14.14
CA LEU A 247 -6.07 19.30 -14.94
C LEU A 247 -5.70 18.69 -16.29
N PHE A 248 -5.34 17.40 -16.34
CA PHE A 248 -5.10 16.69 -17.58
C PHE A 248 -6.33 16.74 -18.49
N VAL A 249 -7.51 16.35 -18.00
CA VAL A 249 -8.74 16.40 -18.81
C VAL A 249 -9.04 17.81 -19.31
N LEU A 250 -8.94 18.82 -18.45
CA LEU A 250 -9.18 20.22 -18.83
C LEU A 250 -8.17 20.73 -19.88
N THR A 251 -6.89 20.36 -19.77
CA THR A 251 -5.89 20.72 -20.79
C THR A 251 -6.22 20.12 -22.15
N ARG A 252 -6.83 18.93 -22.18
CA ARG A 252 -7.21 18.25 -23.42
C ARG A 252 -8.44 18.85 -24.05
N VAL A 253 -9.44 19.19 -23.24
CA VAL A 253 -10.65 19.88 -23.70
C VAL A 253 -10.32 21.27 -24.23
N ALA A 254 -9.42 22.01 -23.58
CA ALA A 254 -9.04 23.36 -24.02
C ALA A 254 -8.12 23.39 -25.26
N ALA A 255 -7.51 22.25 -25.62
CA ALA A 255 -6.58 22.12 -26.75
C ALA A 255 -7.18 21.40 -27.97
N GLY A 256 -8.43 20.90 -27.86
CA GLY A 256 -9.20 20.30 -28.95
C GLY A 256 -10.20 21.30 -29.51
#